data_AF-A0A9D4RVP1-F1
#
_entry.id   AF-A0A9D4RVP1-F1
#
_cell.length_a   1.000
_cell.length_b   1.000
_cell.length_c   1.000
_cell.angle_alpha   90.00
_cell.angle_beta   90.00
_cell.angle_gamma   90.00
#
_symmetry.space_group_name_H-M   'P 1'
#
loop_
_entity.id
_entity.type
_entity.pdbx_description
1 polymer ?
#
loop_
_entity_poly.entity_id
_entity_poly.type
_entity_poly.pdbx_seq_one_letter_code
_entity_poly.pdbx_strand_id
1 'polypeptide(L)'
;MPVCVPTFISSFQKDVLVVRAVKDVPMGGEIFNCYGPHAKRMGYTERQRCLKEQYFFTCGCEACLKGVEAEMVLHAYRCSGCDGPTCEDIDREPGTMVCRQCGATCSLDRTQMLEAERLFNRGYQCLQENRVDDALQNLQKCLELQKSLLYRNNRKLSETQDCLARCHATKGQFHQASKYIEESIGTVVINYGQESIEAANEFQKLSEILINAQEWNRALVANQKAVHIFEMNYGQSHDSVKILMGAQNELSELIKALKI
;
A
#
# COMPACT_ATOMS: atom_id res chain seq x y z
N MET A 1 -22.76 -14.74 5.34
CA MET A 1 -22.83 -14.18 3.96
C MET A 1 -21.44 -13.70 3.52
N PRO A 2 -21.09 -13.64 2.22
CA PRO A 2 -19.80 -13.10 1.78
C PRO A 2 -19.63 -11.63 2.20
N VAL A 3 -18.39 -11.24 2.48
CA VAL A 3 -18.05 -9.90 2.97
C VAL A 3 -16.88 -9.32 2.18
N CYS A 4 -16.71 -7.99 2.23
CA CYS A 4 -15.59 -7.32 1.56
C CYS A 4 -14.29 -7.32 2.37
N VAL A 5 -14.31 -7.78 3.63
CA VAL A 5 -13.13 -7.95 4.49
C VAL A 5 -13.22 -9.32 5.16
N PRO A 6 -12.57 -10.36 4.60
CA PRO A 6 -12.80 -11.73 5.02
C PRO A 6 -12.17 -12.03 6.40
N THR A 7 -12.54 -13.18 6.99
CA THR A 7 -11.81 -13.74 8.15
C THR A 7 -10.69 -14.67 7.74
N PHE A 8 -10.73 -15.16 6.50
CA PHE A 8 -9.74 -16.05 5.97
C PHE A 8 -9.41 -15.69 4.52
N ILE A 9 -8.26 -16.15 4.06
CA ILE A 9 -7.93 -16.18 2.64
C ILE A 9 -7.75 -17.61 2.19
N SER A 10 -8.02 -17.84 0.92
CA SER A 10 -7.89 -19.13 0.28
C SER A 10 -6.80 -19.11 -0.77
N SER A 11 -5.96 -20.13 -0.79
CA SER A 11 -4.97 -20.36 -1.84
C SER A 11 -5.02 -21.82 -2.30
N PHE A 12 -4.57 -22.09 -3.52
CA PHE A 12 -4.46 -23.45 -4.04
C PHE A 12 -3.01 -23.92 -3.97
N GLN A 13 -2.79 -25.09 -3.41
CA GLN A 13 -1.55 -25.85 -3.53
C GLN A 13 -1.83 -27.06 -4.40
N LYS A 14 -1.55 -26.91 -5.70
CA LYS A 14 -1.99 -27.85 -6.75
C LYS A 14 -3.51 -28.04 -6.71
N ASP A 15 -3.96 -29.21 -6.30
CA ASP A 15 -5.36 -29.65 -6.21
C ASP A 15 -5.98 -29.45 -4.81
N VAL A 16 -5.20 -28.92 -3.85
CA VAL A 16 -5.66 -28.69 -2.47
C VAL A 16 -5.99 -27.22 -2.24
N LEU A 17 -7.24 -26.93 -1.87
CA LEU A 17 -7.64 -25.62 -1.36
C LEU A 17 -7.19 -25.47 0.10
N VAL A 18 -6.32 -24.52 0.36
CA VAL A 18 -5.85 -24.20 1.71
C VAL A 18 -6.48 -22.89 2.17
N VAL A 19 -7.14 -22.95 3.32
CA VAL A 19 -7.79 -21.80 3.96
C VAL A 19 -7.00 -21.39 5.20
N ARG A 20 -6.63 -20.10 5.29
CA ARG A 20 -5.89 -19.53 6.43
C ARG A 20 -6.64 -18.36 7.02
N ALA A 21 -6.80 -18.35 8.34
CA ALA A 21 -7.33 -17.20 9.05
C ALA A 21 -6.37 -16.01 8.91
N VAL A 22 -6.91 -14.82 8.66
CA VAL A 22 -6.14 -13.55 8.57
C VAL A 22 -6.52 -12.55 9.66
N LYS A 23 -7.40 -12.97 10.57
CA LYS A 23 -7.74 -12.30 11.82
C LYS A 23 -8.22 -13.33 12.82
N ASP A 24 -8.16 -12.99 14.10
CA ASP A 24 -8.66 -13.84 15.17
C ASP A 24 -10.17 -14.09 14.99
N VAL A 25 -10.58 -15.36 15.09
CA VAL A 25 -11.97 -15.78 15.04
C VAL A 25 -12.31 -16.49 16.36
N PRO A 26 -13.24 -15.97 17.17
CA PRO A 26 -13.61 -16.61 18.43
C PRO A 26 -14.26 -17.97 18.17
N MET A 27 -14.16 -18.87 19.15
CA MET A 27 -14.84 -20.17 19.08
C MET A 27 -16.34 -19.99 18.86
N GLY A 28 -16.89 -20.69 17.86
CA GLY A 28 -18.29 -20.55 17.43
C GLY A 28 -18.58 -19.32 16.56
N GLY A 29 -17.56 -18.50 16.24
CA GLY A 29 -17.68 -17.36 15.34
C GLY A 29 -17.86 -17.77 13.87
N GLU A 30 -18.55 -16.94 13.09
CA GLU A 30 -18.73 -17.14 11.65
C GLU A 30 -17.42 -16.86 10.90
N ILE A 31 -17.10 -17.73 9.92
CA ILE A 31 -16.00 -17.55 8.99
C ILE A 31 -16.52 -16.95 7.69
N PHE A 32 -15.89 -15.87 7.25
CA PHE A 32 -16.32 -15.10 6.10
C PHE A 32 -15.28 -15.14 4.98
N ASN A 33 -15.73 -15.46 3.77
CA ASN A 33 -14.95 -15.36 2.54
C ASN A 33 -15.20 -14.02 1.83
N CYS A 34 -14.27 -13.61 0.98
CA CYS A 34 -14.40 -12.49 0.05
C CYS A 34 -14.40 -13.02 -1.39
N TYR A 35 -15.50 -12.80 -2.13
CA TYR A 35 -15.69 -13.32 -3.49
C TYR A 35 -14.95 -12.51 -4.58
N GLY A 36 -13.89 -11.79 -4.20
CA GLY A 36 -13.12 -10.90 -5.07
C GLY A 36 -13.19 -9.42 -4.68
N PRO A 37 -14.39 -8.82 -4.51
CA PRO A 37 -14.56 -7.41 -4.15
C PRO A 37 -14.06 -7.07 -2.73
N HIS A 38 -12.74 -6.91 -2.58
CA HIS A 38 -12.09 -6.65 -1.30
C HIS A 38 -12.02 -5.15 -1.00
N ALA A 39 -12.41 -4.72 0.21
CA ALA A 39 -12.55 -3.30 0.56
C ALA A 39 -11.26 -2.49 0.47
N LYS A 40 -10.11 -3.14 0.62
CA LYS A 40 -8.79 -2.50 0.49
C LYS A 40 -8.26 -2.43 -0.96
N ARG A 41 -8.91 -3.10 -1.92
CA ARG A 41 -8.39 -3.25 -3.30
C ARG A 41 -9.37 -2.79 -4.38
N MET A 42 -10.62 -2.57 -4.02
CA MET A 42 -11.69 -2.18 -4.93
C MET A 42 -12.59 -1.19 -4.21
N GLY A 43 -13.01 -0.11 -4.88
CA GLY A 43 -13.82 0.95 -4.26
C GLY A 43 -15.27 0.53 -3.99
N TYR A 44 -15.92 1.12 -3.00
CA TYR A 44 -17.27 0.75 -2.52
C TYR A 44 -18.29 0.59 -3.65
N THR A 45 -18.39 1.59 -4.53
CA THR A 45 -19.36 1.61 -5.63
C THR A 45 -19.15 0.42 -6.59
N GLU A 46 -17.89 0.16 -6.93
CA GLU A 46 -17.52 -0.97 -7.78
C GLU A 46 -17.79 -2.31 -7.08
N ARG A 47 -17.48 -2.42 -5.79
CA ARG A 47 -17.76 -3.65 -5.02
C ARG A 47 -19.24 -3.99 -5.01
N GLN A 48 -20.10 -3.01 -4.68
CA GLN A 48 -21.54 -3.23 -4.63
C GLN A 48 -22.10 -3.59 -6.01
N ARG A 49 -21.60 -2.93 -7.07
CA ARG A 49 -21.97 -3.25 -8.45
C ARG A 49 -21.61 -4.69 -8.81
N CYS A 50 -20.34 -5.09 -8.64
CA CYS A 50 -19.88 -6.45 -8.96
C CYS A 50 -20.63 -7.52 -8.18
N LEU A 51 -20.86 -7.31 -6.87
CA LEU A 51 -21.60 -8.26 -6.04
C LEU A 51 -23.07 -8.37 -6.45
N LYS A 52 -23.70 -7.27 -6.83
CA LYS A 52 -25.08 -7.26 -7.30
C LYS A 52 -25.24 -7.88 -8.68
N GLU A 53 -24.34 -7.60 -9.61
CA GLU A 53 -24.39 -8.12 -10.99
C GLU A 53 -24.08 -9.62 -11.05
N GLN A 54 -23.09 -10.08 -10.29
CA GLN A 54 -22.64 -11.48 -10.36
C GLN A 54 -23.34 -12.41 -9.36
N TYR A 55 -23.66 -11.89 -8.17
CA TYR A 55 -24.17 -12.70 -7.05
C TYR A 55 -25.53 -12.21 -6.53
N PHE A 56 -26.14 -11.20 -7.15
CA PHE A 56 -27.51 -10.74 -6.89
C PHE A 56 -27.79 -10.29 -5.45
N PHE A 57 -26.79 -9.77 -4.72
CA PHE A 57 -26.97 -9.23 -3.38
C PHE A 57 -26.26 -7.88 -3.17
N THR A 58 -26.68 -7.14 -2.14
CA THR A 58 -26.02 -5.93 -1.66
C THR A 58 -25.28 -6.23 -0.36
N CYS A 59 -23.99 -5.94 -0.30
CA CYS A 59 -23.17 -6.29 0.85
C CYS A 59 -23.37 -5.30 2.01
N GLY A 60 -23.78 -5.80 3.17
CA GLY A 60 -23.95 -5.03 4.40
C GLY A 60 -22.80 -5.21 5.42
N CYS A 61 -21.61 -5.64 4.98
CA CYS A 61 -20.48 -5.82 5.90
C CYS A 61 -19.99 -4.48 6.49
N GLU A 62 -19.24 -4.53 7.59
CA GLU A 62 -18.72 -3.34 8.28
C GLU A 62 -18.03 -2.34 7.33
N ALA A 63 -17.21 -2.82 6.39
CA ALA A 63 -16.55 -1.95 5.42
C ALA A 63 -17.54 -1.26 4.46
N CYS A 64 -18.64 -1.93 4.11
CA CYS A 64 -19.69 -1.33 3.29
C CYS A 64 -20.59 -0.39 4.10
N LEU A 65 -20.77 -0.63 5.38
CA LEU A 65 -21.50 0.27 6.28
C LEU A 65 -20.77 1.59 6.50
N LYS A 66 -19.43 1.58 6.45
CA LYS A 66 -18.60 2.80 6.45
C LYS A 66 -18.75 3.63 5.17
N GLY A 67 -19.27 3.04 4.10
CA GLY A 67 -19.57 3.72 2.84
C GLY A 67 -18.35 4.23 2.07
N VAL A 68 -18.61 5.08 1.07
CA VAL A 68 -17.60 5.63 0.16
C VAL A 68 -16.62 6.55 0.91
N GLU A 69 -17.09 7.28 1.91
CA GLU A 69 -16.31 8.34 2.57
C GLU A 69 -15.03 7.83 3.23
N ALA A 70 -15.07 6.66 3.86
CA ALA A 70 -13.90 6.06 4.50
C ALA A 70 -12.80 5.70 3.50
N GLU A 71 -13.15 5.42 2.24
CA GLU A 71 -12.21 5.04 1.19
C GLU A 71 -11.66 6.25 0.43
N MET A 72 -12.45 7.32 0.33
CA MET A 72 -12.02 8.56 -0.33
C MET A 72 -10.82 9.21 0.35
N VAL A 73 -10.61 8.97 1.65
CA VAL A 73 -9.45 9.48 2.41
C VAL A 73 -8.13 9.05 1.76
N LEU A 74 -8.07 7.88 1.12
CA LEU A 74 -6.87 7.36 0.46
C LEU A 74 -6.56 8.05 -0.87
N HIS A 75 -7.54 8.78 -1.41
CA HIS A 75 -7.45 9.59 -2.61
C HIS A 75 -7.65 11.08 -2.32
N ALA A 76 -7.69 11.46 -1.04
CA ALA A 76 -8.04 12.79 -0.62
C ALA A 76 -6.96 13.82 -0.97
N TYR A 77 -7.43 15.04 -1.21
CA TYR A 77 -6.61 16.22 -1.33
C TYR A 77 -6.34 16.84 0.05
N ARG A 78 -5.30 17.67 0.15
CA ARG A 78 -4.98 18.39 1.38
C ARG A 78 -5.87 19.62 1.51
N CYS A 79 -6.56 19.76 2.63
CA CYS A 79 -7.23 21.00 2.98
C CYS A 79 -6.22 22.11 3.27
N SER A 80 -6.40 23.30 2.70
CA SER A 80 -5.51 24.44 2.91
C SER A 80 -5.59 25.04 4.32
N GLY A 81 -6.69 24.81 5.05
CA GLY A 81 -6.90 25.39 6.39
C GLY A 81 -6.48 24.50 7.55
N CYS A 82 -6.63 23.18 7.45
CA CYS A 82 -6.36 22.25 8.56
C CYS A 82 -5.54 21.02 8.19
N ASP A 83 -5.07 20.92 6.94
CA ASP A 83 -4.34 19.77 6.38
C ASP A 83 -5.09 18.45 6.41
N GLY A 84 -6.39 18.51 6.74
CA GLY A 84 -7.30 17.37 6.74
C GLY A 84 -7.64 16.88 5.34
N PRO A 85 -8.27 15.69 5.25
CA PRO A 85 -8.63 15.08 3.98
C PRO A 85 -9.80 15.82 3.33
N THR A 86 -9.60 16.25 2.09
CA THR A 86 -10.61 16.85 1.23
C THR A 86 -11.06 15.85 0.17
N CYS A 87 -12.35 15.53 0.18
CA CYS A 87 -12.97 14.54 -0.69
C CYS A 87 -14.20 15.17 -1.37
N GLU A 88 -14.63 14.59 -2.49
CA GLU A 88 -15.90 15.00 -3.11
C GLU A 88 -17.06 14.69 -2.14
N ASP A 89 -18.03 15.58 -2.08
CA ASP A 89 -19.25 15.43 -1.28
C ASP A 89 -20.35 14.87 -2.19
N ILE A 90 -20.68 13.59 -1.99
CA ILE A 90 -21.64 12.85 -2.82
C ILE A 90 -23.09 13.33 -2.64
N ASP A 91 -23.38 14.04 -1.56
CA ASP A 91 -24.71 14.57 -1.26
C ASP A 91 -24.92 15.98 -1.86
N ARG A 92 -23.87 16.58 -2.43
CA ARG A 92 -23.89 17.91 -3.06
C ARG A 92 -23.76 17.82 -4.58
N GLU A 93 -23.69 18.98 -5.23
CA GLU A 93 -23.43 19.06 -6.67
C GLU A 93 -22.11 18.35 -7.04
N PRO A 94 -22.08 17.56 -8.12
CA PRO A 94 -20.88 16.86 -8.56
C PRO A 94 -19.66 17.78 -8.68
N GLY A 95 -18.53 17.33 -8.14
CA GLY A 95 -17.28 18.08 -8.07
C GLY A 95 -17.17 19.01 -6.87
N THR A 96 -18.16 19.07 -5.97
CA THR A 96 -18.04 19.83 -4.72
C THR A 96 -17.07 19.13 -3.77
N MET A 97 -15.96 19.78 -3.45
CA MET A 97 -14.92 19.23 -2.59
C MET A 97 -15.02 19.79 -1.17
N VAL A 98 -15.13 18.91 -0.17
CA VAL A 98 -15.32 19.29 1.23
C VAL A 98 -14.25 18.61 2.10
N CYS A 99 -13.66 19.38 3.01
CA CYS A 99 -12.77 18.84 4.03
C CYS A 99 -13.56 18.05 5.07
N ARG A 100 -13.21 16.77 5.27
CA ARG A 100 -13.88 15.89 6.23
C ARG A 100 -13.47 16.12 7.69
N GLN A 101 -12.53 17.03 7.94
CA GLN A 101 -12.08 17.40 9.28
C GLN A 101 -12.68 18.73 9.76
N CYS A 102 -12.68 19.77 8.92
CA CYS A 102 -13.20 21.10 9.30
C CYS A 102 -14.50 21.51 8.59
N GLY A 103 -14.99 20.72 7.63
CA GLY A 103 -16.22 21.00 6.88
C GLY A 103 -16.09 22.09 5.81
N ALA A 104 -14.91 22.68 5.62
CA ALA A 104 -14.70 23.73 4.64
C ALA A 104 -14.82 23.21 3.19
N THR A 105 -15.57 23.93 2.37
CA THR A 105 -15.52 23.74 0.90
C THR A 105 -14.15 24.19 0.41
N CYS A 106 -13.45 23.30 -0.29
CA CYS A 106 -12.09 23.51 -0.74
C CYS A 106 -12.05 23.63 -2.26
N SER A 107 -11.32 24.60 -2.80
CA SER A 107 -10.98 24.62 -4.22
C SER A 107 -9.75 23.77 -4.47
N LEU A 108 -9.74 23.07 -5.60
CA LEU A 108 -8.62 22.25 -6.05
C LEU A 108 -7.90 22.97 -7.19
N ASP A 109 -6.57 23.06 -7.10
CA ASP A 109 -5.74 23.53 -8.22
C ASP A 109 -5.57 22.42 -9.25
N ARG A 110 -6.53 22.35 -10.19
CA ARG A 110 -6.54 21.34 -11.26
C ARG A 110 -5.30 21.43 -12.16
N THR A 111 -4.73 22.62 -12.33
CA THR A 111 -3.53 22.82 -13.16
C THR A 111 -2.32 22.16 -12.51
N GLN A 112 -2.11 22.41 -11.21
CA GLN A 112 -1.02 21.77 -10.46
C GLN A 112 -1.21 20.25 -10.35
N MET A 113 -2.45 19.77 -10.27
CA MET A 113 -2.75 18.33 -10.27
C MET A 113 -2.36 17.65 -11.58
N LEU A 114 -2.74 18.24 -12.71
CA LEU A 114 -2.36 17.75 -14.03
C LEU A 114 -0.84 17.78 -14.23
N GLU A 115 -0.17 18.82 -13.71
CA GLU A 115 1.29 18.90 -13.78
C GLU A 115 1.97 17.82 -12.92
N ALA A 116 1.48 17.56 -11.70
CA ALA A 116 1.99 16.50 -10.85
C ALA A 116 1.85 15.12 -11.53
N GLU A 117 0.72 14.85 -12.18
CA GLU A 117 0.51 13.63 -12.95
C GLU A 117 1.44 13.52 -14.17
N ARG A 118 1.62 14.63 -14.90
CA ARG A 118 2.56 14.69 -16.04
C ARG A 118 4.00 14.40 -15.61
N LEU A 119 4.44 15.00 -14.50
CA LEU A 119 5.77 14.78 -13.93
C LEU A 119 5.95 13.33 -13.49
N PHE A 120 4.94 12.74 -12.84
CA PHE A 120 4.98 11.32 -12.46
C PHE A 120 5.15 10.43 -13.70
N ASN A 121 4.29 10.60 -14.72
CA ASN A 121 4.31 9.78 -15.92
C ASN A 121 5.65 9.88 -16.65
N ARG A 122 6.20 11.09 -16.78
CA ARG A 122 7.53 11.30 -17.39
C ARG A 122 8.64 10.67 -16.56
N GLY A 123 8.62 10.86 -15.24
CA GLY A 123 9.60 10.27 -14.34
C GLY A 123 9.59 8.74 -14.36
N TYR A 124 8.39 8.15 -14.35
CA TYR A 124 8.19 6.72 -14.47
C TYR A 124 8.68 6.18 -15.81
N GLN A 125 8.39 6.85 -16.92
CA GLN A 125 8.90 6.47 -18.24
C GLN A 125 10.43 6.50 -18.28
N CYS A 126 11.06 7.58 -17.79
CA CYS A 126 12.52 7.66 -17.72
C CYS A 126 13.12 6.50 -16.90
N LEU A 127 12.46 6.10 -15.81
CA LEU A 127 12.89 4.96 -15.00
C LEU A 127 12.82 3.63 -15.78
N GLN A 128 11.77 3.40 -16.57
CA GLN A 128 11.67 2.21 -17.43
C GLN A 128 12.75 2.17 -18.51
N GLU A 129 13.14 3.33 -19.02
CA GLU A 129 14.23 3.50 -20.01
C GLU A 129 15.62 3.55 -19.37
N ASN A 130 15.73 3.30 -18.05
CA ASN A 130 16.95 3.38 -17.26
C ASN A 130 17.67 4.75 -17.30
N ARG A 131 16.94 5.83 -17.62
CA ARG A 131 17.39 7.22 -17.54
C ARG A 131 17.19 7.76 -16.12
N VAL A 132 18.01 7.28 -15.20
CA VAL A 132 17.79 7.47 -13.75
C VAL A 132 17.86 8.94 -13.31
N ASP A 133 18.75 9.75 -13.87
CA ASP A 133 18.87 11.17 -13.50
C ASP A 133 17.64 11.98 -13.93
N ASP A 134 17.13 11.73 -15.14
CA ASP A 134 15.88 12.35 -15.62
C ASP A 134 14.69 11.89 -14.77
N ALA A 135 14.65 10.60 -14.39
CA ALA A 135 13.62 10.05 -13.52
C ALA A 135 13.61 10.77 -12.16
N LEU A 136 14.77 10.89 -11.50
CA LEU A 136 14.92 11.61 -10.24
C LEU A 136 14.43 13.05 -10.34
N GLN A 137 14.82 13.77 -11.39
CA GLN A 137 14.44 15.17 -11.55
C GLN A 137 12.91 15.34 -11.65
N ASN A 138 12.24 14.48 -12.42
CA ASN A 138 10.80 14.57 -12.61
C ASN A 138 10.03 14.08 -11.37
N LEU A 139 10.46 12.97 -10.77
CA LEU A 139 9.79 12.38 -9.60
C LEU A 139 9.96 13.24 -8.35
N GLN A 140 11.09 13.92 -8.16
CA GLN A 140 11.30 14.81 -7.02
C GLN A 140 10.35 16.01 -7.08
N LYS A 141 10.25 16.67 -8.25
CA LYS A 141 9.30 17.76 -8.49
C LYS A 141 7.86 17.29 -8.34
N CYS A 142 7.56 16.09 -8.83
CA CYS A 142 6.25 15.46 -8.63
C CYS A 142 5.92 15.33 -7.15
N LEU A 143 6.83 14.77 -6.34
CA LEU A 143 6.62 14.57 -4.92
C LEU A 143 6.42 15.89 -4.16
N GLU A 144 7.17 16.93 -4.50
CA GLU A 144 7.02 18.27 -3.91
C GLU A 144 5.62 18.85 -4.19
N LEU A 145 5.15 18.77 -5.44
CA LEU A 145 3.80 19.20 -5.79
C LEU A 145 2.75 18.34 -5.07
N GLN A 146 2.89 17.02 -5.11
CA GLN A 146 1.97 16.10 -4.43
C GLN A 146 1.89 16.38 -2.92
N LYS A 147 3.00 16.66 -2.23
CA LYS A 147 2.98 17.01 -0.79
C LYS A 147 2.20 18.29 -0.49
N SER A 148 2.12 19.23 -1.44
CA SER A 148 1.32 20.46 -1.26
C SER A 148 -0.17 20.27 -1.58
N LEU A 149 -0.49 19.33 -2.49
CA LEU A 149 -1.85 19.11 -3.00
C LEU A 149 -2.61 17.96 -2.34
N LEU A 150 -1.91 16.92 -1.90
CA LEU A 150 -2.49 15.64 -1.49
C LEU A 150 -2.48 15.48 0.02
N TYR A 151 -3.53 14.86 0.55
CA TYR A 151 -3.56 14.46 1.94
C TYR A 151 -2.40 13.49 2.23
N ARG A 152 -1.82 13.56 3.44
CA ARG A 152 -0.59 12.81 3.80
C ARG A 152 -0.65 11.28 3.59
N ASN A 153 -1.85 10.70 3.58
CA ASN A 153 -2.05 9.26 3.38
C ASN A 153 -2.49 8.92 1.94
N ASN A 154 -2.39 9.87 1.01
CA ASN A 154 -2.81 9.64 -0.37
C ASN A 154 -1.88 8.63 -1.04
N ARG A 155 -2.45 7.61 -1.67
CA ARG A 155 -1.71 6.51 -2.31
C ARG A 155 -0.70 6.99 -3.38
N LYS A 156 -0.97 8.09 -4.07
CA LYS A 156 -0.03 8.64 -5.08
C LYS A 156 1.31 9.06 -4.47
N LEU A 157 1.34 9.46 -3.19
CA LEU A 157 2.58 9.79 -2.49
C LEU A 157 3.49 8.55 -2.37
N SER A 158 2.93 7.42 -1.91
CA SER A 158 3.69 6.17 -1.80
C SER A 158 4.19 5.65 -3.14
N GLU A 159 3.41 5.80 -4.22
CA GLU A 159 3.82 5.37 -5.56
C GLU A 159 5.02 6.19 -6.07
N THR A 160 5.01 7.51 -5.85
CA THR A 160 6.16 8.37 -6.20
C THR A 160 7.38 8.07 -5.33
N GLN A 161 7.18 7.84 -4.03
CA GLN A 161 8.26 7.49 -3.09
C GLN A 161 8.92 6.15 -3.46
N ASP A 162 8.15 5.13 -3.83
CA ASP A 162 8.69 3.84 -4.29
C ASP A 162 9.55 4.01 -5.57
N CYS A 163 9.10 4.84 -6.51
CA CYS A 163 9.88 5.15 -7.71
C CYS A 163 11.19 5.90 -7.39
N LEU A 164 11.15 6.85 -6.45
CA LEU A 164 12.35 7.55 -5.98
C LEU A 164 13.31 6.61 -5.26
N ALA A 165 12.80 5.72 -4.40
CA ALA A 165 13.60 4.70 -3.74
C ALA A 165 14.34 3.82 -4.76
N ARG A 166 13.64 3.35 -5.80
CA ARG A 166 14.24 2.59 -6.90
C ARG A 166 15.33 3.38 -7.60
N CYS A 167 15.10 4.66 -7.91
CA CYS A 167 16.13 5.50 -8.53
C CYS A 167 17.39 5.62 -7.66
N HIS A 168 17.23 5.89 -6.38
CA HIS A 168 18.35 6.00 -5.44
C HIS A 168 19.08 4.66 -5.26
N ALA A 169 18.36 3.54 -5.19
CA ALA A 169 18.95 2.21 -5.13
C ALA A 169 19.80 1.91 -6.39
N THR A 170 19.31 2.25 -7.58
CA THR A 170 20.08 2.09 -8.84
C THR A 170 21.37 2.93 -8.84
N LYS A 171 21.40 4.08 -8.14
CA LYS A 171 22.60 4.91 -7.98
C LYS A 171 23.50 4.49 -6.82
N GLY A 172 23.20 3.38 -6.12
CA GLY A 172 23.94 2.94 -4.94
C GLY A 172 23.70 3.78 -3.68
N GLN A 173 22.68 4.66 -3.69
CA GLN A 173 22.37 5.58 -2.59
C GLN A 173 21.38 4.93 -1.61
N PHE A 174 21.79 3.82 -1.00
CA PHE A 174 20.89 2.92 -0.27
C PHE A 174 20.25 3.56 0.98
N HIS A 175 20.97 4.39 1.74
CA HIS A 175 20.38 5.09 2.89
C HIS A 175 19.32 6.12 2.48
N GLN A 176 19.40 6.70 1.28
CA GLN A 176 18.36 7.60 0.79
C GLN A 176 17.16 6.80 0.26
N ALA A 177 17.42 5.67 -0.40
CA ALA A 177 16.38 4.75 -0.84
C ALA A 177 15.56 4.20 0.34
N SER A 178 16.21 3.81 1.45
CA SER A 178 15.52 3.26 2.61
C SER A 178 14.56 4.25 3.25
N LYS A 179 14.93 5.53 3.36
CA LYS A 179 14.03 6.59 3.86
C LYS A 179 12.73 6.68 3.04
N TYR A 180 12.84 6.62 1.71
CA TYR A 180 11.66 6.68 0.85
C TYR A 180 10.76 5.45 1.00
N ILE A 181 11.33 4.25 1.13
CA ILE A 181 10.55 3.03 1.40
C ILE A 181 9.90 3.09 2.79
N GLU A 182 10.58 3.62 3.81
CA GLU A 182 10.00 3.78 5.15
C GLU A 182 8.79 4.72 5.15
N GLU A 183 8.84 5.83 4.40
CA GLU A 183 7.67 6.69 4.19
C GLU A 183 6.54 5.97 3.43
N SER A 184 6.88 5.18 2.41
CA SER A 184 5.93 4.36 1.63
C SER A 184 5.21 3.34 2.52
N ILE A 185 5.95 2.62 3.38
CA ILE A 185 5.41 1.63 4.33
C ILE A 185 4.33 2.26 5.20
N GLY A 186 4.57 3.46 5.74
CA GLY A 186 3.58 4.15 6.57
C GLY A 186 2.24 4.35 5.86
N THR A 187 2.29 4.75 4.59
CA THR A 187 1.09 4.93 3.75
C THR A 187 0.45 3.60 3.38
N VAL A 188 1.24 2.60 2.99
CA VAL A 188 0.76 1.26 2.62
C VAL A 188 0.07 0.57 3.80
N VAL A 189 0.61 0.65 5.00
CA VAL A 189 0.01 0.09 6.23
C VAL A 189 -1.34 0.73 6.53
N ILE A 190 -1.48 2.05 6.38
CA ILE A 190 -2.76 2.75 6.55
C ILE A 190 -3.77 2.29 5.48
N ASN A 191 -3.31 2.15 4.24
CA ASN A 191 -4.17 1.85 3.10
C ASN A 191 -4.66 0.40 3.13
N TYR A 192 -3.77 -0.56 3.30
CA TYR A 192 -4.06 -1.99 3.14
C TYR A 192 -4.09 -2.77 4.46
N GLY A 193 -3.45 -2.26 5.50
CA GLY A 193 -3.29 -2.92 6.80
C GLY A 193 -1.86 -3.40 7.04
N GLN A 194 -1.49 -3.57 8.31
CA GLN A 194 -0.15 -3.98 8.73
C GLN A 194 0.24 -5.38 8.21
N GLU A 195 -0.74 -6.28 8.11
CA GLU A 195 -0.55 -7.69 7.71
C GLU A 195 -0.90 -7.94 6.24
N SER A 196 -0.89 -6.89 5.42
CA SER A 196 -1.23 -7.01 4.01
C SER A 196 -0.02 -7.46 3.17
N ILE A 197 -0.28 -8.17 2.06
CA ILE A 197 0.77 -8.53 1.10
C ILE A 197 1.48 -7.30 0.55
N GLU A 198 0.77 -6.19 0.38
CA GLU A 198 1.35 -4.91 -0.02
C GLU A 198 2.39 -4.42 1.00
N ALA A 199 2.10 -4.50 2.31
CA ALA A 199 3.06 -4.19 3.36
C ALA A 199 4.26 -5.17 3.36
N ALA A 200 4.00 -6.46 3.15
CA ALA A 200 5.05 -7.48 3.05
C ALA A 200 6.05 -7.20 1.91
N ASN A 201 5.54 -6.81 0.75
CA ASN A 201 6.36 -6.42 -0.40
C ASN A 201 7.25 -5.20 -0.08
N GLU A 202 6.72 -4.19 0.59
CA GLU A 202 7.51 -3.03 0.99
C GLU A 202 8.59 -3.40 2.04
N PHE A 203 8.27 -4.27 3.01
CA PHE A 203 9.26 -4.77 3.95
C PHE A 203 10.37 -5.60 3.28
N GLN A 204 10.02 -6.38 2.26
CA GLN A 204 11.01 -7.10 1.46
C GLN A 204 11.95 -6.12 0.73
N LYS A 205 11.40 -5.10 0.03
CA LYS A 205 12.21 -4.06 -0.62
C LYS A 205 13.13 -3.36 0.37
N LEU A 206 12.60 -3.01 1.55
CA LEU A 206 13.36 -2.37 2.62
C LEU A 206 14.53 -3.26 3.07
N SER A 207 14.27 -4.56 3.29
CA SER A 207 15.32 -5.53 3.63
C SER A 207 16.42 -5.53 2.57
N GLU A 208 16.08 -5.69 1.29
CA GLU A 208 17.04 -5.73 0.19
C GLU A 208 17.88 -4.44 0.10
N ILE A 209 17.26 -3.28 0.28
CA ILE A 209 17.97 -1.99 0.31
C ILE A 209 18.92 -1.91 1.52
N LEU A 210 18.48 -2.36 2.70
CA LEU A 210 19.28 -2.30 3.92
C LEU A 210 20.46 -3.29 3.89
N ILE A 211 20.31 -4.44 3.25
CA ILE A 211 21.42 -5.37 2.96
C ILE A 211 22.50 -4.64 2.17
N ASN A 212 22.11 -3.96 1.08
CA ASN A 212 23.04 -3.20 0.26
C ASN A 212 23.66 -1.99 1.00
N ALA A 213 22.92 -1.42 1.96
CA ALA A 213 23.41 -0.39 2.88
C ALA A 213 24.31 -0.95 4.03
N GLN A 214 24.48 -2.27 4.11
CA GLN A 214 25.19 -2.96 5.21
C GLN A 214 24.57 -2.72 6.60
N GLU A 215 23.27 -2.42 6.65
CA GLU A 215 22.50 -2.21 7.88
C GLU A 215 21.85 -3.53 8.32
N TRP A 216 22.68 -4.53 8.62
CA TRP A 216 22.29 -5.94 8.78
C TRP A 216 21.16 -6.18 9.79
N ASN A 217 21.25 -5.58 10.98
CA ASN A 217 20.23 -5.74 12.02
C ASN A 217 18.86 -5.20 11.57
N ARG A 218 18.83 -4.03 10.92
CA ARG A 218 17.58 -3.46 10.39
C ARG A 218 17.05 -4.28 9.21
N ALA A 219 17.94 -4.78 8.36
CA ALA A 219 17.57 -5.67 7.26
C ALA A 219 16.90 -6.95 7.79
N LEU A 220 17.47 -7.57 8.83
CA LEU A 220 16.90 -8.77 9.46
C LEU A 220 15.50 -8.50 10.02
N VAL A 221 15.29 -7.37 10.71
CA VAL A 221 13.95 -7.00 11.23
C VAL A 221 12.95 -6.79 10.08
N ALA A 222 13.34 -6.12 9.00
CA ALA A 222 12.48 -5.94 7.84
C ALA A 222 12.15 -7.27 7.16
N ASN A 223 13.14 -8.14 6.99
CA ASN A 223 12.97 -9.49 6.45
C ASN A 223 12.00 -10.33 7.30
N GLN A 224 12.17 -10.34 8.62
CA GLN A 224 11.28 -11.07 9.55
C GLN A 224 9.82 -10.62 9.43
N LYS A 225 9.58 -9.31 9.28
CA LYS A 225 8.22 -8.79 9.04
C LYS A 225 7.65 -9.29 7.71
N ALA A 226 8.44 -9.25 6.64
CA ALA A 226 8.01 -9.78 5.34
C ALA A 226 7.70 -11.28 5.43
N VAL A 227 8.60 -12.08 6.01
CA VAL A 227 8.43 -13.54 6.22
C VAL A 227 7.14 -13.84 6.97
N HIS A 228 6.90 -13.16 8.09
CA HIS A 228 5.69 -13.36 8.89
C HIS A 228 4.42 -13.17 8.06
N ILE A 229 4.32 -12.04 7.34
CA ILE A 229 3.13 -11.72 6.57
C ILE A 229 2.96 -12.70 5.39
N PHE A 230 4.04 -13.02 4.68
CA PHE A 230 4.00 -13.97 3.57
C PHE A 230 3.63 -15.38 4.04
N GLU A 231 4.10 -15.82 5.21
CA GLU A 231 3.72 -17.09 5.83
C GLU A 231 2.24 -17.14 6.16
N MET A 232 1.70 -16.09 6.79
CA MET A 232 0.27 -16.03 7.11
C MET A 232 -0.59 -16.12 5.85
N ASN A 233 -0.15 -15.49 4.76
CA ASN A 233 -0.95 -15.43 3.54
C ASN A 233 -0.77 -16.67 2.64
N TYR A 234 0.46 -17.13 2.41
CA TYR A 234 0.76 -18.19 1.44
C TYR A 234 1.09 -19.54 2.08
N GLY A 235 1.49 -19.54 3.36
CA GLY A 235 1.97 -20.70 4.09
C GLY A 235 3.46 -20.96 3.88
N GLN A 236 4.05 -21.68 4.84
CA GLN A 236 5.48 -21.98 4.90
C GLN A 236 6.02 -22.75 3.68
N SER A 237 5.18 -23.53 3.00
CA SER A 237 5.57 -24.30 1.81
C SER A 237 5.67 -23.46 0.53
N HIS A 238 5.25 -22.20 0.55
CA HIS A 238 5.29 -21.31 -0.61
C HIS A 238 6.72 -20.88 -0.94
N ASP A 239 7.07 -20.82 -2.23
CA ASP A 239 8.45 -20.57 -2.65
C ASP A 239 8.97 -19.19 -2.24
N SER A 240 8.13 -18.14 -2.32
CA SER A 240 8.49 -16.81 -1.81
C SER A 240 8.85 -16.83 -0.33
N VAL A 241 8.17 -17.64 0.48
CA VAL A 241 8.47 -17.78 1.92
C VAL A 241 9.80 -18.49 2.12
N LYS A 242 10.05 -19.59 1.40
CA LYS A 242 11.32 -20.32 1.48
C LYS A 242 12.51 -19.43 1.10
N ILE A 243 12.37 -18.63 0.05
CA ILE A 243 13.40 -17.68 -0.40
C ILE A 243 13.69 -16.68 0.73
N LEU A 244 12.65 -16.07 1.31
CA LEU A 244 12.82 -15.08 2.37
C LEU A 244 13.41 -15.69 3.65
N MET A 245 12.99 -16.89 4.04
CA MET A 245 13.59 -17.63 5.17
C MET A 245 15.06 -17.98 4.92
N GLY A 246 15.43 -18.34 3.69
CA GLY A 246 16.83 -18.56 3.30
C GLY A 246 17.65 -17.31 3.53
N ALA A 247 17.19 -16.17 3.00
CA ALA A 247 17.82 -14.86 3.23
C ALA A 247 17.86 -14.49 4.72
N GLN A 248 16.83 -14.82 5.50
CA GLN A 248 16.79 -14.59 6.94
C GLN A 248 17.91 -15.34 7.67
N ASN A 249 18.12 -16.61 7.32
CA ASN A 249 19.15 -17.45 7.92
C ASN A 249 20.56 -16.94 7.55
N GLU A 250 20.78 -16.60 6.28
CA GLU A 250 22.04 -16.00 5.83
C GLU A 250 22.36 -14.71 6.56
N LEU A 251 21.38 -13.81 6.72
CA LEU A 251 21.54 -12.58 7.49
C LEU A 251 21.87 -12.85 8.96
N SER A 252 21.18 -13.82 9.57
CA SER A 252 21.39 -14.17 10.98
C SER A 252 22.79 -14.72 11.22
N GLU A 253 23.30 -15.57 10.32
CA GLU A 253 24.67 -16.09 10.41
C GLU A 253 25.71 -15.00 10.15
N LEU A 254 25.47 -14.11 9.18
CA LEU A 254 26.35 -12.96 8.93
C LEU A 254 26.47 -12.04 10.15
N ILE A 255 25.34 -11.71 10.79
CA ILE A 255 25.31 -10.88 12.01
C ILE A 255 26.13 -11.53 13.13
N LYS A 256 25.93 -12.83 13.37
CA LYS A 256 26.71 -13.60 14.34
C LYS A 256 28.21 -13.58 14.03
N ALA A 257 28.58 -13.76 12.76
CA ALA A 257 29.98 -13.76 12.31
C ALA A 257 30.64 -12.39 12.51
N LEU A 258 29.88 -11.31 12.29
CA LEU A 258 30.34 -9.93 12.48
C LEU A 258 30.33 -9.48 13.95
N LYS A 259 29.69 -10.23 14.86
CA LYS A 259 29.53 -9.91 16.30
C LYS A 259 28.85 -8.55 16.55
N ILE A 260 27.87 -8.21 15.71
CA ILE A 260 27.06 -6.98 15.76
C ILE A 260 25.60 -7.28 16.07
#